data_AF-A0AAX2MFD3-F1
#
_entry.id   AF-A0AAX2MFD3-F1
#
_cell.length_a   1.000
_cell.length_b   1.000
_cell.length_c   1.000
_cell.angle_alpha   90.00
_cell.angle_beta   90.00
_cell.angle_gamma   90.00
#
_symmetry.space_group_name_H-M   'P 1'
#
loop_
_entity.id
_entity.type
_entity.pdbx_description
1 polymer ?
#
loop_
_entity_poly.entity_id
_entity_poly.type
_entity_poly.pdbx_seq_one_letter_code
_entity_poly.pdbx_strand_id
1 'polypeptide(L)'
;MANLQEKPFWEPGIYQLETSDPVLAGPDGIDNLQGKQLANRTVHLKERIDKLESGEQPSGSAAKLSAARKIEITGDGGWNAVFDGSRDVSAQLTLRDSGVAPGSYGVVTVDGKGRVIAGRQMTGDDVPAHDWSKVATGRPTTLAGYGITDAASKDTGNRVRANAFRASKGLPTGDDTNSGFAFGSDGDTGLFADASGSSANMGTNNLSLHIDSTRVFQVSNAGRVWASSYGFLDDKFASKVDTFRTQGALLHKS
;
A
#
# COMPACT_ATOMS: atom_id res chain seq x y z
N MET A 1 -15.24 -52.83 -83.86
CA MET A 1 -15.14 -53.91 -82.85
C MET A 1 -16.20 -53.63 -81.79
N ALA A 2 -16.85 -54.65 -81.24
CA ALA A 2 -17.82 -54.47 -80.16
C ALA A 2 -17.11 -54.57 -78.80
N ASN A 3 -17.41 -53.65 -77.88
CA ASN A 3 -16.90 -53.71 -76.51
C ASN A 3 -17.85 -54.52 -75.62
N LEU A 4 -17.30 -55.13 -74.57
CA LEU A 4 -18.09 -55.67 -73.46
C LEU A 4 -18.99 -54.57 -72.90
N GLN A 5 -20.26 -54.91 -72.67
CA GLN A 5 -21.22 -53.98 -72.10
C GLN A 5 -21.10 -54.02 -70.57
N GLU A 6 -20.59 -52.93 -70.00
CA GLU A 6 -20.34 -52.78 -68.57
C GLU A 6 -21.55 -52.19 -67.87
N LYS A 7 -21.80 -52.63 -66.63
CA LYS A 7 -22.86 -52.12 -65.76
C LYS A 7 -22.31 -51.91 -64.35
N PRO A 8 -22.73 -50.87 -63.61
CA PRO A 8 -22.33 -50.66 -62.23
C PRO A 8 -23.03 -51.66 -61.30
N PHE A 9 -22.56 -52.89 -61.33
CA PHE A 9 -23.13 -53.99 -60.56
C PHE A 9 -22.00 -54.75 -59.87
N TRP A 10 -22.17 -54.95 -58.56
CA TRP A 10 -21.25 -55.75 -57.78
C TRP A 10 -21.56 -57.24 -57.95
N GLU A 11 -20.84 -57.89 -58.85
CA GLU A 11 -20.95 -59.33 -59.08
C GLU A 11 -20.59 -60.11 -57.79
N PRO A 12 -21.40 -61.10 -57.36
CA PRO A 12 -21.15 -61.90 -56.16
C PRO A 12 -19.81 -62.67 -56.20
N GLY A 13 -19.38 -63.04 -57.40
CA GLY A 13 -18.14 -63.75 -57.66
C GLY A 13 -17.73 -63.60 -59.12
N ILE A 14 -16.50 -63.98 -59.42
CA ILE A 14 -16.03 -64.12 -60.79
C ILE A 14 -16.16 -65.60 -61.11
N TYR A 15 -16.93 -65.93 -62.15
CA TYR A 15 -17.12 -67.30 -62.61
C TYR A 15 -15.76 -67.91 -62.92
N GLN A 16 -15.57 -69.19 -62.64
CA GLN A 16 -14.39 -69.93 -63.04
C GLN A 16 -14.80 -70.79 -64.23
N LEU A 17 -14.11 -70.62 -65.38
CA LEU A 17 -14.33 -71.49 -66.52
C LEU A 17 -14.01 -72.93 -66.13
N GLU A 18 -14.95 -73.82 -66.39
CA GLU A 18 -14.79 -75.24 -66.19
C GLU A 18 -14.22 -75.88 -67.46
N THR A 19 -13.59 -77.04 -67.33
CA THR A 19 -13.01 -77.75 -68.49
C THR A 19 -14.07 -78.26 -69.48
N SER A 20 -15.33 -78.34 -69.04
CA SER A 20 -16.48 -78.69 -69.86
C SER A 20 -17.17 -77.51 -70.53
N ASP A 21 -16.78 -76.26 -70.22
CA ASP A 21 -17.45 -75.09 -70.77
C ASP A 21 -17.11 -74.91 -72.26
N PRO A 22 -18.12 -74.64 -73.12
CA PRO A 22 -17.88 -74.43 -74.54
C PRO A 22 -17.23 -73.07 -74.80
N VAL A 23 -16.28 -72.99 -75.73
CA VAL A 23 -15.68 -71.73 -76.18
C VAL A 23 -16.72 -70.93 -76.98
N LEU A 24 -17.47 -70.09 -76.28
CA LEU A 24 -18.56 -69.28 -76.82
C LEU A 24 -18.26 -67.79 -76.61
N ALA A 25 -18.04 -67.07 -77.72
CA ALA A 25 -17.90 -65.61 -77.74
C ALA A 25 -19.26 -64.89 -77.85
N GLY A 26 -19.22 -63.56 -77.98
CA GLY A 26 -20.42 -62.71 -78.10
C GLY A 26 -20.92 -62.18 -76.76
N PRO A 27 -22.01 -61.38 -76.74
CA PRO A 27 -22.48 -60.64 -75.56
C PRO A 27 -22.88 -61.50 -74.36
N ASP A 28 -23.36 -62.71 -74.64
CA ASP A 28 -23.82 -63.71 -73.67
C ASP A 28 -22.95 -64.98 -73.69
N GLY A 29 -21.77 -64.89 -74.32
CA GLY A 29 -20.78 -65.96 -74.39
C GLY A 29 -20.08 -66.21 -73.05
N ILE A 30 -19.84 -67.48 -72.72
CA ILE A 30 -19.22 -67.88 -71.44
C ILE A 30 -17.75 -67.43 -71.35
N ASP A 31 -17.04 -67.34 -72.48
CA ASP A 31 -15.65 -66.85 -72.53
C ASP A 31 -15.53 -65.38 -72.10
N ASN A 32 -16.59 -64.61 -72.35
CA ASN A 32 -16.67 -63.19 -72.01
C ASN A 32 -17.21 -62.95 -70.59
N LEU A 33 -17.69 -63.99 -69.89
CA LEU A 33 -18.38 -63.86 -68.61
C LEU A 33 -17.45 -63.31 -67.51
N GLN A 34 -16.26 -63.89 -67.35
CA GLN A 34 -15.30 -63.46 -66.33
C GLN A 34 -14.88 -62.00 -66.55
N GLY A 35 -14.59 -61.62 -67.80
CA GLY A 35 -14.23 -60.27 -68.20
C GLY A 35 -15.37 -59.28 -67.95
N LYS A 36 -16.60 -59.63 -68.33
CA LYS A 36 -17.82 -58.84 -68.06
C LYS A 36 -18.02 -58.63 -66.56
N GLN A 37 -17.84 -59.67 -65.75
CA GLN A 37 -18.02 -59.59 -64.30
C GLN A 37 -16.97 -58.71 -63.62
N LEU A 38 -15.70 -58.82 -64.04
CA LEU A 38 -14.63 -57.97 -63.53
C LEU A 38 -14.84 -56.50 -63.95
N ALA A 39 -15.25 -56.27 -65.20
CA ALA A 39 -15.56 -54.94 -65.71
C ALA A 39 -16.72 -54.30 -64.92
N ASN A 40 -17.80 -55.04 -64.66
CA ASN A 40 -18.92 -54.57 -63.86
C ASN A 40 -18.51 -54.15 -62.43
N ARG A 41 -17.69 -54.98 -61.76
CA ARG A 41 -17.14 -54.64 -60.43
C ARG A 41 -16.24 -53.41 -60.48
N THR A 42 -15.47 -53.24 -61.55
CA THR A 42 -14.57 -52.09 -61.74
C THR A 42 -15.36 -50.80 -61.94
N VAL A 43 -16.38 -50.81 -62.80
CA VAL A 43 -17.29 -49.66 -62.98
C VAL A 43 -18.00 -49.31 -61.69
N HIS A 44 -18.51 -50.30 -60.95
CA HIS A 44 -19.14 -50.09 -59.65
C HIS A 44 -18.21 -49.44 -58.62
N LEU A 45 -16.94 -49.84 -58.57
CA LEU A 45 -15.95 -49.21 -57.68
C LEU A 45 -15.58 -47.80 -58.14
N LYS A 46 -15.41 -47.60 -59.45
CA LYS A 46 -15.15 -46.28 -60.03
C LYS A 46 -16.28 -45.32 -59.67
N GLU A 47 -17.54 -45.71 -59.86
CA GLU A 47 -18.67 -44.87 -59.49
C GLU A 47 -18.68 -44.54 -57.99
N ARG A 48 -18.33 -45.49 -57.11
CA ARG A 48 -18.21 -45.22 -55.68
C ARG A 48 -17.08 -44.25 -55.34
N ILE A 49 -15.95 -44.32 -56.06
CA ILE A 49 -14.83 -43.39 -55.90
C ILE A 49 -15.23 -41.99 -56.41
N ASP A 50 -15.82 -41.90 -57.60
CA ASP A 50 -16.27 -40.63 -58.19
C ASP A 50 -17.32 -39.95 -57.26
N LYS A 51 -18.20 -40.72 -56.62
CA LYS A 51 -19.16 -40.23 -55.61
C LYS A 51 -18.50 -39.78 -54.28
N LEU A 52 -17.39 -40.40 -53.90
CA LEU A 52 -16.62 -39.97 -52.72
C LEU A 52 -15.86 -38.67 -53.00
N GLU A 53 -15.22 -38.57 -54.17
CA GLU A 53 -14.45 -37.39 -54.59
C GLU A 53 -15.35 -36.17 -54.82
N SER A 54 -16.53 -36.37 -55.43
CA SER A 54 -17.53 -35.30 -55.59
C SER A 54 -18.25 -34.95 -54.30
N GLY A 55 -18.20 -35.81 -53.28
CA GLY A 55 -18.91 -35.64 -52.01
C GLY A 55 -20.41 -35.99 -52.05
N GLU A 56 -20.92 -36.56 -53.15
CA GLU A 56 -22.31 -37.05 -53.26
C GLU A 56 -22.60 -38.18 -52.27
N GLN A 57 -21.62 -39.08 -52.10
CA GLN A 57 -21.67 -40.15 -51.10
C GLN A 57 -20.41 -40.09 -50.24
N PRO A 58 -20.35 -39.19 -49.25
CA PRO A 58 -19.17 -39.02 -48.41
C PRO A 58 -18.92 -40.23 -47.53
N SER A 59 -17.69 -40.37 -47.04
CA SER A 59 -17.35 -41.39 -46.04
C SER A 59 -18.17 -41.19 -44.76
N GLY A 60 -18.44 -42.26 -44.00
CA GLY A 60 -19.34 -42.20 -42.84
C GLY A 60 -18.98 -41.15 -41.78
N SER A 61 -17.70 -40.82 -41.62
CA SER A 61 -17.25 -39.75 -40.72
C SER A 61 -17.46 -38.35 -41.32
N ALA A 62 -17.19 -38.16 -42.61
CA ALA A 62 -17.44 -36.90 -43.31
C ALA A 62 -18.96 -36.61 -43.43
N ALA A 63 -19.78 -37.66 -43.63
CA ALA A 63 -21.23 -37.57 -43.66
C ALA A 63 -21.84 -37.02 -42.36
N LYS A 64 -21.18 -37.20 -41.21
CA LYS A 64 -21.64 -36.63 -39.93
C LYS A 64 -21.42 -35.11 -39.84
N LEU A 65 -20.51 -34.56 -40.64
CA LEU A 65 -20.14 -33.14 -40.67
C LEU A 65 -20.57 -32.45 -41.99
N SER A 66 -21.16 -33.17 -42.93
CA SER A 66 -21.70 -32.60 -44.18
C SER A 66 -22.83 -31.59 -43.91
N ALA A 67 -23.60 -31.81 -42.84
CA ALA A 67 -24.41 -30.78 -42.23
C ALA A 67 -23.56 -30.01 -41.21
N ALA A 68 -23.31 -28.74 -41.49
CA ALA A 68 -22.48 -27.89 -40.64
C ALA A 68 -23.02 -27.84 -39.20
N ARG A 69 -22.12 -27.95 -38.22
CA ARG A 69 -22.48 -28.01 -36.80
C ARG A 69 -22.19 -26.67 -36.13
N LYS A 70 -23.18 -26.16 -35.41
CA LYS A 70 -22.96 -25.03 -34.51
C LYS A 70 -22.21 -25.53 -33.27
N ILE A 71 -21.05 -24.94 -33.01
CA ILE A 71 -20.29 -25.09 -31.78
C ILE A 71 -20.49 -23.80 -31.00
N GLU A 72 -20.96 -23.88 -29.76
CA GLU A 72 -21.25 -22.69 -28.95
C GLU A 72 -20.79 -22.87 -27.50
N ILE A 73 -20.34 -21.77 -26.90
CA ILE A 73 -20.10 -21.68 -25.46
C ILE A 73 -21.36 -21.11 -24.82
N THR A 74 -21.86 -21.79 -23.80
CA THR A 74 -22.95 -21.31 -22.95
C THR A 74 -22.40 -20.84 -21.61
N GLY A 75 -22.98 -19.79 -21.03
CA GLY A 75 -22.56 -19.24 -19.74
C GLY A 75 -21.99 -17.83 -19.86
N ASP A 76 -20.85 -17.58 -19.21
CA ASP A 76 -20.31 -16.22 -19.03
C ASP A 76 -19.53 -15.68 -20.24
N GLY A 77 -19.22 -16.55 -21.20
CA GLY A 77 -18.69 -16.19 -22.50
C GLY A 77 -19.75 -16.33 -23.58
N GLY A 78 -19.72 -15.40 -24.54
CA GLY A 78 -20.40 -15.48 -25.82
C GLY A 78 -19.39 -15.85 -26.90
N TRP A 79 -19.50 -17.06 -27.41
CA TRP A 79 -18.77 -17.52 -28.59
C TRP A 79 -19.62 -18.56 -29.31
N ASN A 80 -19.71 -18.45 -30.62
CA ASN A 80 -20.29 -19.48 -31.45
C ASN A 80 -19.59 -19.49 -32.81
N ALA A 81 -19.55 -20.68 -33.41
CA ALA A 81 -19.03 -20.89 -34.74
C ALA A 81 -19.80 -22.01 -35.42
N VAL A 82 -19.84 -21.97 -36.75
CA VAL A 82 -20.37 -23.08 -37.56
C VAL A 82 -19.19 -23.78 -38.20
N PHE A 83 -19.05 -25.08 -37.94
CA PHE A 83 -17.95 -25.91 -38.42
C PHE A 83 -18.47 -27.06 -39.28
N ASP A 84 -17.93 -27.18 -40.49
CA ASP A 84 -18.23 -28.22 -41.48
C ASP A 84 -16.98 -29.01 -41.92
N GLY A 85 -15.80 -28.71 -41.35
CA GLY A 85 -14.55 -29.38 -41.69
C GLY A 85 -13.87 -28.89 -42.97
N SER A 86 -14.41 -27.88 -43.67
CA SER A 86 -13.84 -27.37 -44.92
C SER A 86 -12.59 -26.48 -44.72
N ARG A 87 -12.50 -25.82 -43.56
CA ARG A 87 -11.44 -24.88 -43.21
C ARG A 87 -11.37 -24.69 -41.69
N ASP A 88 -10.27 -24.10 -41.25
CA ASP A 88 -10.16 -23.58 -39.89
C ASP A 88 -11.21 -22.48 -39.65
N VAL A 89 -11.74 -22.44 -38.44
CA VAL A 89 -12.74 -21.44 -38.01
C VAL A 89 -12.23 -20.73 -36.76
N SER A 90 -12.27 -19.40 -36.80
CA SER A 90 -11.96 -18.55 -35.66
C SER A 90 -13.09 -17.53 -35.47
N ALA A 91 -13.35 -17.20 -34.21
CA ALA A 91 -14.27 -16.15 -33.82
C ALA A 91 -13.81 -15.59 -32.47
N GLN A 92 -14.12 -14.33 -32.21
CA GLN A 92 -13.76 -13.67 -30.96
C GLN A 92 -14.63 -14.17 -29.81
N LEU A 93 -14.00 -14.55 -28.69
CA LEU A 93 -14.72 -14.79 -27.44
C LEU A 93 -15.05 -13.45 -26.79
N THR A 94 -16.33 -13.17 -26.61
CA THR A 94 -16.79 -11.99 -25.88
C THR A 94 -17.18 -12.41 -24.47
N LEU A 95 -16.66 -11.75 -23.43
CA LEU A 95 -17.14 -11.96 -22.06
C LEU A 95 -18.39 -11.12 -21.85
N ARG A 96 -19.34 -11.61 -21.04
CA ARG A 96 -20.46 -10.77 -20.59
C ARG A 96 -19.92 -9.61 -19.76
N ASP A 97 -20.53 -8.44 -19.93
CA ASP A 97 -20.20 -7.27 -19.11
C ASP A 97 -20.36 -7.61 -17.63
N SER A 98 -19.36 -7.21 -16.84
CA SER A 98 -19.42 -7.35 -15.38
C SER A 98 -20.42 -6.39 -14.72
N GLY A 99 -20.89 -5.38 -15.46
CA GLY A 99 -21.66 -4.25 -14.94
C GLY A 99 -20.81 -3.17 -14.27
N VAL A 100 -19.50 -3.39 -14.11
CA VAL A 100 -18.58 -2.42 -13.52
C VAL A 100 -18.07 -1.47 -14.60
N ALA A 101 -18.30 -0.17 -14.41
CA ALA A 101 -17.78 0.85 -15.33
C ALA A 101 -16.24 0.79 -15.38
N PRO A 102 -15.63 0.94 -16.57
CA PRO A 102 -14.17 1.00 -16.69
C PRO A 102 -13.57 2.11 -15.80
N GLY A 103 -12.58 1.75 -14.98
CA GLY A 103 -11.94 2.70 -14.07
C GLY A 103 -11.02 2.02 -13.06
N SER A 104 -10.28 2.84 -12.30
CA SER A 104 -9.46 2.38 -11.19
C SER A 104 -10.26 2.41 -9.89
N TYR A 105 -10.28 1.29 -9.18
CA TYR A 105 -10.98 1.15 -7.91
C TYR A 105 -10.01 0.72 -6.82
N GLY A 106 -10.17 1.27 -5.62
CA GLY A 106 -9.37 0.88 -4.47
C GLY A 106 -9.90 -0.39 -3.77
N VAL A 107 -11.20 -0.67 -3.93
CA VAL A 107 -11.86 -1.86 -3.39
C VAL A 107 -12.78 -2.46 -4.44
N VAL A 108 -12.77 -3.78 -4.57
CA VAL A 108 -13.62 -4.55 -5.49
C VAL A 108 -14.47 -5.56 -4.73
N THR A 109 -15.69 -5.79 -5.20
CA THR A 109 -16.55 -6.89 -4.77
C THR A 109 -16.60 -7.92 -5.88
N VAL A 110 -16.49 -9.20 -5.54
CA VAL A 110 -16.51 -10.30 -6.51
C VAL A 110 -17.73 -11.21 -6.33
N ASP A 111 -18.16 -11.86 -7.40
CA ASP A 111 -19.17 -12.92 -7.34
C ASP A 111 -18.58 -14.26 -6.89
N GLY A 112 -19.42 -15.29 -6.77
CA GLY A 112 -18.99 -16.65 -6.39
C GLY A 112 -18.05 -17.34 -7.38
N LYS A 113 -17.84 -16.76 -8.59
CA LYS A 113 -16.88 -17.21 -9.58
C LYS A 113 -15.60 -16.36 -9.57
N GLY A 114 -15.50 -15.36 -8.69
CA GLY A 114 -14.34 -14.46 -8.58
C GLY A 114 -14.34 -13.29 -9.56
N ARG A 115 -15.43 -13.02 -10.29
CA ARG A 115 -15.51 -11.87 -11.20
C ARG A 115 -15.88 -10.62 -10.43
N VAL A 116 -15.22 -9.50 -10.74
CA VAL A 116 -15.54 -8.20 -10.15
C VAL A 116 -16.95 -7.77 -10.59
N ILE A 117 -17.84 -7.45 -9.65
CA ILE A 117 -19.24 -7.05 -9.88
C ILE A 117 -19.57 -5.65 -9.35
N ALA A 118 -18.71 -5.09 -8.52
CA ALA A 118 -18.78 -3.70 -8.09
C ALA A 118 -17.38 -3.20 -7.73
N GLY A 119 -17.16 -1.89 -7.89
CA GLY A 119 -15.95 -1.22 -7.46
C GLY A 119 -16.27 0.09 -6.76
N ARG A 120 -15.47 0.45 -5.76
CA ARG A 120 -15.50 1.78 -5.12
C ARG A 120 -14.10 2.27 -4.76
N GLN A 121 -13.98 3.57 -4.49
CA GLN A 121 -12.74 4.12 -3.92
C GLN A 121 -12.56 3.66 -2.48
N MET A 122 -11.29 3.59 -2.04
CA MET A 122 -10.96 3.38 -0.63
C MET A 122 -11.38 4.58 0.20
N THR A 123 -11.82 4.30 1.41
CA THR A 123 -12.18 5.27 2.44
C THR A 123 -11.32 5.03 3.68
N GLY A 124 -11.39 5.93 4.66
CA GLY A 124 -10.66 5.74 5.93
C GLY A 124 -11.03 4.44 6.65
N ASP A 125 -12.30 4.04 6.59
CA ASP A 125 -12.83 2.84 7.25
C ASP A 125 -12.28 1.53 6.65
N ASP A 126 -11.74 1.57 5.42
CA ASP A 126 -11.12 0.41 4.77
C ASP A 126 -9.70 0.14 5.26
N VAL A 127 -9.10 1.08 5.98
CA VAL A 127 -7.76 0.96 6.54
C VAL A 127 -7.89 0.45 7.97
N PRO A 128 -7.53 -0.82 8.25
CA PRO A 128 -7.62 -1.36 9.61
C PRO A 128 -6.69 -0.59 10.57
N ALA A 129 -6.94 -0.74 11.87
CA ALA A 129 -5.99 -0.27 12.87
C ALA A 129 -4.60 -0.89 12.61
N HIS A 130 -3.58 -0.03 12.65
CA HIS A 130 -2.20 -0.41 12.39
C HIS A 130 -1.30 0.04 13.53
N ASP A 131 -0.42 -0.85 13.98
CA ASP A 131 0.62 -0.51 14.94
C ASP A 131 1.70 0.37 14.30
N TRP A 132 2.42 1.14 15.12
CA TRP A 132 3.49 2.02 14.65
C TRP A 132 4.62 1.30 13.90
N SER A 133 4.80 0.01 14.17
CA SER A 133 5.75 -0.85 13.46
C SER A 133 5.46 -0.95 11.96
N LYS A 134 4.21 -0.75 11.53
CA LYS A 134 3.78 -0.82 10.12
C LYS A 134 4.07 0.45 9.32
N VAL A 135 4.36 1.57 9.97
CA VAL A 135 4.78 2.81 9.31
C VAL A 135 6.28 2.72 9.03
N ALA A 136 6.73 2.16 7.91
CA ALA A 136 8.15 1.88 7.68
C ALA A 136 8.99 3.11 7.28
N THR A 137 8.35 4.16 6.75
CA THR A 137 9.00 5.38 6.24
C THR A 137 8.20 6.61 6.64
N GLY A 138 8.82 7.80 6.57
CA GLY A 138 8.12 9.06 6.84
C GLY A 138 7.74 9.30 8.31
N ARG A 139 8.32 8.53 9.26
CA ARG A 139 8.11 8.77 10.68
C ARG A 139 8.69 10.13 11.07
N PRO A 140 7.90 11.02 11.70
CA PRO A 140 8.45 12.23 12.27
C PRO A 140 9.55 11.92 13.30
N THR A 141 10.62 12.70 13.31
CA THR A 141 11.70 12.59 14.30
C THR A 141 11.75 13.80 15.24
N THR A 142 10.85 14.77 15.05
CA THR A 142 10.77 16.01 15.82
C THR A 142 9.37 16.18 16.41
N LEU A 143 9.27 16.89 17.53
CA LEU A 143 8.00 17.23 18.17
C LEU A 143 7.03 17.93 17.20
N ALA A 144 7.56 18.89 16.44
CA ALA A 144 6.80 19.60 15.40
C ALA A 144 6.26 18.66 14.32
N GLY A 145 7.04 17.66 13.88
CA GLY A 145 6.59 16.69 12.90
C GLY A 145 5.50 15.74 13.43
N TYR A 146 5.44 15.51 14.74
CA TYR A 146 4.33 14.81 15.40
C TYR A 146 3.11 15.73 15.67
N GLY A 147 3.22 17.03 15.39
CA GLY A 147 2.17 18.01 15.71
C GLY A 147 2.08 18.38 17.20
N ILE A 148 3.09 18.03 17.99
CA ILE A 148 3.14 18.35 19.43
C ILE A 148 3.54 19.82 19.57
N THR A 149 2.61 20.65 20.04
CA THR A 149 2.76 22.12 20.14
C THR A 149 2.97 22.62 21.57
N ASP A 150 2.66 21.80 22.55
CA ASP A 150 2.70 22.09 23.99
C ASP A 150 3.85 21.38 24.72
N ALA A 151 4.80 20.82 23.96
CA ALA A 151 5.96 20.17 24.53
C ALA A 151 6.82 21.18 25.32
N ALA A 152 7.14 20.83 26.56
CA ALA A 152 8.05 21.62 27.36
C ALA A 152 9.49 21.53 26.81
N SER A 153 10.11 22.67 26.52
CA SER A 153 11.48 22.73 26.04
C SER A 153 12.46 22.23 27.10
N LYS A 154 13.40 21.38 26.68
CA LYS A 154 14.54 20.97 27.49
C LYS A 154 15.79 21.70 27.03
N ASP A 155 16.65 22.06 27.98
CA ASP A 155 18.01 22.50 27.64
C ASP A 155 18.92 21.30 27.34
N THR A 156 20.17 21.56 26.94
CA THR A 156 21.20 20.53 26.67
C THR A 156 21.47 19.62 27.89
N GLY A 157 21.11 20.07 29.09
CA GLY A 157 21.18 19.29 30.34
C GLY A 157 19.91 18.50 30.66
N ASN A 158 18.97 18.39 29.72
CA ASN A 158 17.72 17.65 29.85
C ASN A 158 16.76 18.21 30.92
N ARG A 159 16.95 19.46 31.37
CA ARG A 159 16.09 20.13 32.37
C ARG A 159 14.87 20.73 31.69
N VAL A 160 13.69 20.47 32.24
CA VAL A 160 12.41 20.99 31.72
C VAL A 160 12.24 22.44 32.16
N ARG A 161 12.12 23.38 31.22
CA ARG A 161 11.71 24.75 31.51
C ARG A 161 10.22 24.88 31.28
N ALA A 162 9.42 24.81 32.34
CA ALA A 162 7.99 25.06 32.23
C ALA A 162 7.72 26.57 32.18
N ASN A 163 6.79 27.01 31.34
CA ASN A 163 6.27 28.39 31.34
C ASN A 163 5.64 28.80 32.70
N ALA A 164 5.44 27.90 33.65
CA ALA A 164 5.03 28.24 35.03
C ALA A 164 6.20 28.76 35.89
N PHE A 165 7.45 28.48 35.49
CA PHE A 165 8.67 29.07 36.03
C PHE A 165 9.23 30.02 34.97
N ARG A 166 8.47 31.06 34.60
CA ARG A 166 9.05 32.13 33.76
C ARG A 166 10.11 32.82 34.61
N ALA A 167 11.37 32.49 34.40
CA ALA A 167 12.47 33.37 34.77
C ALA A 167 12.37 34.61 33.88
N SER A 168 11.51 35.56 34.24
CA SER A 168 11.69 36.93 33.78
C SER A 168 13.01 37.39 34.39
N LYS A 169 13.96 37.85 33.57
CA LYS A 169 15.22 38.40 34.10
C LYS A 169 14.84 39.66 34.88
N GLY A 170 15.06 39.66 36.20
CA GLY A 170 14.82 40.84 37.02
C GLY A 170 15.91 41.90 36.89
N LEU A 171 15.66 43.07 37.48
CA LEU A 171 16.53 44.26 37.40
C LEU A 171 17.98 44.02 37.88
N PRO A 172 18.97 44.83 37.40
CA PRO A 172 18.81 46.06 36.62
C PRO A 172 19.26 45.99 35.16
N THR A 173 18.65 46.91 34.40
CA THR A 173 18.86 47.28 33.00
C THR A 173 20.29 47.11 32.46
N GLY A 174 20.47 46.13 31.56
CA GLY A 174 21.65 46.05 30.70
C GLY A 174 22.41 44.73 30.84
N ASP A 175 22.29 43.91 29.80
CA ASP A 175 23.04 42.69 29.50
C ASP A 175 22.60 41.39 30.23
N ASP A 176 22.71 40.30 29.50
CA ASP A 176 22.03 39.02 29.63
C ASP A 176 22.53 38.11 30.77
N THR A 177 23.23 38.63 31.77
CA THR A 177 24.08 37.84 32.70
C THR A 177 23.49 37.58 34.09
N ASN A 178 22.29 38.06 34.44
CA ASN A 178 21.77 37.92 35.82
C ASN A 178 21.10 36.56 36.09
N SER A 179 21.59 35.86 37.13
CA SER A 179 21.10 34.57 37.60
C SER A 179 20.09 34.76 38.74
N GLY A 180 18.83 34.36 38.58
CA GLY A 180 17.82 34.53 39.64
C GLY A 180 16.44 33.99 39.29
N PHE A 181 15.53 34.07 40.26
CA PHE A 181 14.14 33.63 40.19
C PHE A 181 13.20 34.79 40.50
N ALA A 182 12.51 35.31 39.48
CA ALA A 182 11.41 36.24 39.65
C ALA A 182 10.12 35.52 40.07
N PHE A 183 9.31 36.14 40.93
CA PHE A 183 8.02 35.62 41.40
C PHE A 183 6.82 36.23 40.65
N GLY A 184 7.03 37.30 39.88
CA GLY A 184 6.00 38.04 39.15
C GLY A 184 6.26 38.14 37.64
N SER A 185 5.23 38.57 36.88
CA SER A 185 5.31 38.76 35.42
C SER A 185 6.07 40.01 35.00
N ASP A 186 6.05 41.04 35.84
CA ASP A 186 6.85 42.27 35.74
C ASP A 186 8.35 42.00 35.92
N GLY A 187 8.71 40.93 36.62
CA GLY A 187 10.09 40.48 36.79
C GLY A 187 10.88 41.28 37.83
N ASP A 188 10.27 42.23 38.52
CA ASP A 188 10.96 43.13 39.45
C ASP A 188 10.93 42.68 40.91
N THR A 189 10.15 41.63 41.21
CA THR A 189 10.08 40.94 42.51
C THR A 189 10.64 39.54 42.40
N GLY A 190 11.62 39.18 43.24
CA GLY A 190 12.30 37.89 43.14
C GLY A 190 13.59 37.74 43.94
N LEU A 191 14.18 36.55 43.86
CA LEU A 191 15.49 36.22 44.41
C LEU A 191 16.55 36.30 43.31
N PHE A 192 17.46 37.26 43.40
CA PHE A 192 18.44 37.57 42.36
C PHE A 192 19.87 37.51 42.89
N ALA A 193 20.76 36.91 42.12
CA ALA A 193 22.20 36.94 42.37
C ALA A 193 22.81 38.10 41.57
N ASP A 194 23.74 38.85 42.17
CA ASP A 194 24.52 39.80 41.39
C ASP A 194 25.45 39.07 40.42
N ALA A 195 25.58 39.59 39.20
CA ALA A 195 26.52 39.08 38.24
C ALA A 195 27.92 39.64 38.57
N SER A 196 28.83 38.77 38.99
CA SER A 196 30.26 39.05 38.94
C SER A 196 30.94 38.16 37.91
N GLY A 197 31.34 38.76 36.79
CA GLY A 197 32.05 38.10 35.71
C GLY A 197 31.21 37.88 34.45
N SER A 198 31.86 37.41 33.39
CA SER A 198 31.31 37.35 32.03
C SER A 198 30.67 35.99 31.67
N SER A 199 30.43 35.09 32.63
CA SER A 199 29.90 33.75 32.34
C SER A 199 29.10 33.14 33.50
N ALA A 200 28.15 32.26 33.16
CA ALA A 200 27.12 31.71 34.05
C ALA A 200 27.61 30.82 35.22
N ASN A 201 28.93 30.57 35.32
CA ASN A 201 29.55 29.73 36.34
C ASN A 201 30.58 30.48 37.21
N MET A 202 30.71 31.80 37.05
CA MET A 202 31.54 32.62 37.95
C MET A 202 30.66 33.04 39.12
N GLY A 203 31.09 32.71 40.35
CA GLY A 203 30.27 32.83 41.56
C GLY A 203 29.67 34.22 41.76
N THR A 204 28.53 34.25 42.46
CA THR A 204 27.87 35.50 42.86
C THR A 204 28.53 36.09 44.10
N ASN A 205 28.62 37.41 44.16
CA ASN A 205 29.06 38.12 45.35
C ASN A 205 27.91 38.34 46.32
N ASN A 206 26.66 38.40 45.84
CA ASN A 206 25.49 38.73 46.63
C ASN A 206 24.23 38.03 46.13
N LEU A 207 23.53 37.35 47.02
CA LEU A 207 22.16 36.85 46.80
C LEU A 207 21.16 37.80 47.48
N SER A 208 20.20 38.32 46.73
CA SER A 208 19.33 39.41 47.17
C SER A 208 17.86 39.14 46.87
N LEU A 209 16.98 39.46 47.83
CA LEU A 209 15.53 39.52 47.61
C LEU A 209 15.16 40.95 47.20
N HIS A 210 14.43 41.07 46.10
CA HIS A 210 13.83 42.32 45.63
C HIS A 210 12.31 42.23 45.67
N ILE A 211 11.68 43.35 46.00
CA ILE A 211 10.23 43.58 45.93
C ILE A 211 10.05 44.90 45.20
N ASP A 212 9.27 44.91 44.11
CA ASP A 212 9.00 46.08 43.27
C ASP A 212 10.28 46.87 42.95
N SER A 213 11.26 46.20 42.34
CA SER A 213 12.58 46.77 42.00
C SER A 213 13.47 47.17 43.18
N THR A 214 12.96 47.04 44.41
CA THR A 214 13.63 47.51 45.62
C THR A 214 14.29 46.33 46.32
N ARG A 215 15.61 46.41 46.54
CA ARG A 215 16.35 45.43 47.33
C ARG A 215 15.91 45.51 48.79
N VAL A 216 15.31 44.45 49.31
CA VAL A 216 14.82 44.39 50.70
C VAL A 216 15.73 43.57 51.61
N PHE A 217 16.45 42.59 51.06
CA PHE A 217 17.35 41.72 51.80
C PHE A 217 18.51 41.27 50.91
N GLN A 218 19.70 41.10 51.49
CA GLN A 218 20.87 40.60 50.78
C GLN A 218 21.80 39.81 51.71
N VAL A 219 22.38 38.74 51.17
CA VAL A 219 23.49 38.00 51.77
C VAL A 219 24.68 38.07 50.83
N SER A 220 25.83 38.51 51.33
CA SER A 220 27.07 38.49 50.56
C SER A 220 27.77 37.13 50.62
N ASN A 221 28.68 36.87 49.69
CA ASN A 221 29.55 35.70 49.69
C ASN A 221 30.48 35.61 50.92
N ALA A 222 30.71 36.74 51.59
CA ALA A 222 31.41 36.81 52.88
C ALA A 222 30.48 36.51 54.08
N GLY A 223 29.22 36.12 53.83
CA GLY A 223 28.23 35.80 54.86
C GLY A 223 27.63 37.03 55.57
N ARG A 224 27.91 38.25 55.10
CA ARG A 224 27.34 39.47 55.68
C ARG A 224 25.88 39.60 55.26
N VAL A 225 25.04 40.03 56.19
CA VAL A 225 23.60 40.16 55.97
C VAL A 225 23.21 41.63 56.00
N TRP A 226 22.52 42.05 54.94
CA TRP A 226 22.01 43.40 54.78
C TRP A 226 20.47 43.39 54.75
N ALA A 227 19.87 44.36 55.43
CA ALA A 227 18.43 44.62 55.40
C ALA A 227 18.17 46.10 55.10
N SER A 228 17.11 46.40 54.34
CA SER A 228 16.83 47.77 53.88
C SER A 228 16.69 48.81 55.01
N SER A 229 16.12 48.42 56.15
CA SER A 229 15.92 49.30 57.31
C SER A 229 17.17 49.51 58.16
N TYR A 230 18.14 48.59 58.11
CA TYR A 230 19.24 48.54 59.07
C TYR A 230 20.62 48.62 58.43
N GLY A 231 20.74 48.47 57.11
CA GLY A 231 22.03 48.33 56.46
C GLY A 231 22.65 46.96 56.78
N PHE A 232 23.98 46.94 56.89
CA PHE A 232 24.72 45.76 57.34
C PHE A 232 24.49 45.50 58.83
N LEU A 233 23.93 44.33 59.14
CA LEU A 233 23.49 43.99 60.49
C LEU A 233 24.67 43.88 61.47
N ASP A 234 25.83 43.40 61.02
CA ASP A 234 27.07 43.34 61.80
C ASP A 234 27.50 44.73 62.30
N ASP A 235 27.44 45.76 61.45
CA ASP A 235 27.76 47.14 61.84
C ASP A 235 26.75 47.69 62.87
N LYS A 236 25.47 47.33 62.73
CA LYS A 236 24.42 47.72 63.69
C LYS A 236 24.56 47.01 65.03
N PHE A 237 24.89 45.72 65.05
CA PHE A 237 25.13 45.01 66.30
C PHE A 237 26.38 45.53 67.01
N ALA A 238 27.47 45.80 66.28
CA ALA A 238 28.70 46.37 66.84
C ALA A 238 28.46 47.74 67.50
N SER A 239 27.75 48.65 66.83
CA SER A 239 27.45 49.99 67.40
C SER A 239 26.56 49.96 68.65
N LYS A 240 25.68 48.97 68.79
CA LYS A 240 24.87 48.79 70.00
C LYS A 240 25.71 48.31 71.19
N VAL A 241 26.73 47.48 70.97
CA VAL A 241 27.65 47.02 72.04
C VAL A 241 28.41 48.19 72.65
N ASP A 242 28.85 49.16 71.86
CA ASP A 242 29.54 50.36 72.38
C ASP A 242 28.59 51.26 73.16
N THR A 243 27.31 51.32 72.78
CA THR A 243 26.28 52.06 73.52
C THR A 243 26.07 51.45 74.92
N PHE A 244 26.05 50.12 75.02
CA PHE A 244 25.92 49.41 76.31
C PHE A 244 27.17 49.49 77.18
N ARG A 245 28.39 49.47 76.61
CA ARG A 245 29.63 49.71 77.37
C ARG A 245 29.68 51.10 78.00
N THR A 246 29.21 52.11 77.27
CA THR A 246 29.23 53.50 77.74
C THR A 246 28.16 53.76 78.82
N GLN A 247 26.98 53.12 78.73
CA GLN A 247 25.96 53.19 79.77
C GLN A 247 26.28 52.33 81.01
N GLY A 248 26.94 51.18 80.85
CA GLY A 248 27.40 50.36 81.98
C GLY A 248 28.49 51.04 82.82
N ALA A 249 29.36 51.84 82.19
CA ALA A 249 30.39 52.61 82.90
C ALA A 249 29.83 53.77 83.75
N LEU A 250 28.61 54.26 83.45
CA LEU A 250 27.94 55.31 84.22
C LEU A 250 27.21 54.76 85.47
N LEU A 251 26.95 53.46 85.54
CA LEU A 251 26.24 52.82 86.67
C LEU A 251 27.15 52.33 87.81
N HIS A 252 28.49 52.44 87.66
CA HIS A 252 29.47 52.06 88.69
C HIS A 252 30.18 53.26 89.36
N LYS A 253 29.57 54.45 89.28
CA LYS A 253 29.98 55.63 90.09
C LYS A 253 28.84 56.07 91.01
N SER A 254 28.66 55.35 92.11
CA SER A 254 28.14 55.87 93.37
C SER A 254 28.86 55.18 94.51
#